data_AF-N1RP40-F1
#
_entry.id   AF-N1RP40-F1
#
_cell.length_a   1.000
_cell.length_b   1.000
_cell.length_c   1.000
_cell.angle_alpha   90.00
_cell.angle_beta   90.00
_cell.angle_gamma   90.00
#
_symmetry.space_group_name_H-M   'P 1'
#
loop_
_entity.id
_entity.type
_entity.pdbx_description
1 polymer ?
#
loop_
_entity_poly.entity_id
_entity_poly.type
_entity_poly.pdbx_seq_one_letter_code
_entity_poly.pdbx_strand_id
1 'polypeptide(L)'
;MSSPTANEETTLLDTFDSRESHEIYNIKPHPITGRLIDSYPVTRTKPMRVLCLGQSRTGTMALFMALKQLGYTPYHMSTPLGSPKTNLGLWREALDAKFYGKGKLWGREEFDKILGPYDAVADLPAICFVEELVAAYPEVKVIVTQRDVDSWLRNFSDKSPARQAFHDHYDLVKRMVPSERMLEFKVQEGWGPLCKFLDKEIPGEEFPKLNDSKQFVLAHSLMWWIAFAKMVGKASFMTAVSGVIASVFAIWRLKYAVKIAAMLRPIADLS
;
A
#
# COMPACT_ATOMS: atom_id res chain seq x y z
N MET A 1 7.72 -40.04 11.37
CA MET A 1 7.53 -39.61 9.97
C MET A 1 6.04 -39.53 9.73
N SER A 2 5.49 -38.32 9.75
CA SER A 2 4.09 -38.06 9.42
C SER A 2 4.06 -36.82 8.55
N SER A 3 3.65 -36.99 7.29
CA SER A 3 3.39 -35.92 6.33
C SER A 3 2.05 -35.22 6.65
N PRO A 4 1.85 -33.99 6.14
CA PRO A 4 1.03 -32.97 6.77
C PRO A 4 -0.45 -33.08 6.40
N THR A 5 -1.33 -32.78 7.34
CA THR A 5 -2.76 -32.59 7.07
C THR A 5 -2.97 -31.23 6.42
N ALA A 6 -3.29 -31.24 5.13
CA ALA A 6 -3.89 -30.12 4.41
C ALA A 6 -5.28 -29.83 5.00
N ASN A 7 -5.44 -28.66 5.62
CA ASN A 7 -6.68 -27.89 5.74
C ASN A 7 -6.45 -26.72 6.72
N GLU A 8 -5.74 -25.70 6.26
CA GLU A 8 -5.91 -24.35 6.79
C GLU A 8 -6.18 -23.45 5.59
N GLU A 9 -7.43 -23.01 5.44
CA GLU A 9 -7.77 -21.90 4.53
C GLU A 9 -7.02 -20.67 5.03
N THR A 10 -5.81 -20.44 4.52
CA THR A 10 -5.05 -19.23 4.83
C THR A 10 -5.83 -18.04 4.29
N THR A 11 -6.46 -17.27 5.17
CA THR A 11 -7.21 -16.09 4.78
C THR A 11 -6.24 -14.95 4.47
N LEU A 12 -6.64 -13.97 3.65
CA LEU A 12 -5.82 -12.76 3.47
C LEU A 12 -5.49 -12.11 4.83
N LEU A 13 -6.39 -12.20 5.81
CA LEU A 13 -6.14 -11.66 7.14
C LEU A 13 -5.01 -12.38 7.88
N ASP A 14 -4.78 -13.66 7.60
CA ASP A 14 -3.63 -14.40 8.16
C ASP A 14 -2.30 -13.96 7.52
N THR A 15 -2.35 -13.34 6.32
CA THR A 15 -1.19 -12.61 5.77
C THR A 15 -1.02 -11.20 6.36
N PHE A 16 -1.96 -10.74 7.20
CA PHE A 16 -2.00 -9.41 7.78
C PHE A 16 -2.19 -9.45 9.29
N ASP A 17 -1.12 -9.76 10.04
CA ASP A 17 -1.11 -9.40 11.46
C ASP A 17 -0.85 -7.90 11.64
N SER A 18 -1.94 -7.13 11.74
CA SER A 18 -1.91 -5.70 12.03
C SER A 18 -1.25 -5.32 13.37
N ARG A 19 -1.02 -6.29 14.27
CA ARG A 19 -0.36 -6.07 15.58
C ARG A 19 1.17 -6.14 15.49
N GLU A 20 1.72 -6.63 14.38
CA GLU A 20 3.17 -6.82 14.15
C GLU A 20 3.73 -5.92 13.03
N SER A 21 3.15 -4.73 12.78
CA SER A 21 3.80 -3.78 11.86
C SER A 21 5.11 -3.28 12.48
N HIS A 22 6.23 -3.88 12.09
CA HIS A 22 7.56 -3.52 12.56
C HIS A 22 8.29 -2.76 11.45
N GLU A 23 8.68 -1.51 11.71
CA GLU A 23 9.56 -0.80 10.78
C GLU A 23 10.91 -1.51 10.71
N ILE A 24 11.21 -2.12 9.56
CA ILE A 24 12.38 -2.99 9.43
C ILE A 24 13.67 -2.16 9.41
N TYR A 25 13.65 -0.99 8.78
CA TYR A 25 14.88 -0.24 8.48
C TYR A 25 14.93 1.16 9.10
N ASN A 26 13.79 1.75 9.51
CA ASN A 26 13.69 3.13 10.01
C ASN A 26 14.59 4.11 9.20
N ILE A 27 14.49 4.04 7.87
CA ILE A 27 15.42 4.71 6.96
C ILE A 27 15.38 6.24 7.12
N LYS A 28 16.55 6.85 7.05
CA LYS A 28 16.73 8.30 6.94
C LYS A 28 17.23 8.64 5.53
N PRO A 29 17.00 9.87 5.05
CA PRO A 29 17.58 10.34 3.80
C PRO A 29 19.10 10.16 3.77
N HIS A 30 19.64 9.72 2.63
CA HIS A 30 21.08 9.58 2.45
C HIS A 30 21.78 10.95 2.56
N PRO A 31 22.90 11.06 3.31
CA PRO A 31 23.48 12.36 3.69
C PRO A 31 23.98 13.19 2.51
N ILE A 32 24.31 12.55 1.39
CA ILE A 32 24.84 13.24 0.19
C ILE A 32 23.72 13.53 -0.82
N THR A 33 22.87 12.54 -1.08
CA THR A 33 21.88 12.61 -2.17
C THR A 33 20.52 13.08 -1.69
N GLY A 34 20.27 13.05 -0.38
CA GLY A 34 18.98 13.36 0.22
C GLY A 34 17.88 12.34 -0.10
N ARG A 35 18.18 11.27 -0.85
CA ARG A 35 17.20 10.26 -1.24
C ARG A 35 17.10 9.15 -0.20
N LEU A 36 15.89 8.69 0.08
CA LEU A 36 15.59 7.54 0.93
C LEU A 36 16.08 6.24 0.29
N ILE A 37 15.89 6.07 -1.03
CA ILE A 37 16.27 4.84 -1.74
C ILE A 37 17.79 4.58 -1.70
N ASP A 38 18.59 5.63 -1.55
CA ASP A 38 20.05 5.52 -1.46
C ASP A 38 20.52 5.01 -0.09
N SER A 39 19.73 5.19 0.96
CA SER A 39 19.96 4.61 2.28
C SER A 39 19.29 3.26 2.50
N TYR A 40 18.53 2.77 1.51
CA TYR A 40 17.86 1.48 1.60
C TYR A 40 18.87 0.35 1.35
N PRO A 41 19.13 -0.54 2.33
CA PRO A 41 20.27 -1.46 2.29
C PRO A 41 20.01 -2.74 1.50
N VAL A 42 18.83 -2.89 0.90
CA VAL A 42 18.44 -4.09 0.18
C VAL A 42 19.02 -4.07 -1.22
N THR A 43 19.57 -5.21 -1.64
CA THR A 43 19.94 -5.48 -3.03
C THR A 43 19.04 -6.58 -3.59
N ARG A 44 19.01 -6.72 -4.92
CA ARG A 44 18.22 -7.77 -5.56
C ARG A 44 18.76 -9.16 -5.20
N THR A 45 17.89 -10.01 -4.65
CA THR A 45 18.20 -11.40 -4.28
C THR A 45 17.47 -12.42 -5.14
N LYS A 46 16.40 -12.01 -5.82
CA LYS A 46 15.70 -12.83 -6.83
C LYS A 46 15.66 -12.09 -8.17
N PRO A 47 15.89 -12.76 -9.31
CA PRO A 47 15.70 -12.12 -10.62
C PRO A 47 14.23 -11.74 -10.79
N MET A 48 13.96 -10.59 -11.42
CA MET A 48 12.60 -10.28 -11.86
C MET A 48 12.23 -11.23 -13.01
N ARG A 49 11.04 -11.82 -12.95
CA ARG A 49 10.58 -12.83 -13.93
C ARG A 49 9.25 -12.45 -14.58
N VAL A 50 8.36 -11.76 -13.86
CA VAL A 50 7.02 -11.40 -14.35
C VAL A 50 6.62 -10.00 -13.90
N LEU A 51 6.20 -9.15 -14.84
CA LEU A 51 5.53 -7.89 -14.53
C LEU A 51 4.02 -8.05 -14.74
N CYS A 52 3.22 -7.83 -13.71
CA CYS A 52 1.76 -7.84 -13.79
C CYS A 52 1.25 -6.39 -13.86
N LEU A 53 1.02 -5.91 -15.07
CA LEU A 53 0.75 -4.49 -15.37
C LEU A 53 -0.73 -4.19 -15.61
N GLY A 54 -1.65 -5.05 -15.16
CA GLY A 54 -3.07 -4.75 -15.19
C GLY A 54 -3.48 -3.76 -14.09
N GLN A 55 -4.54 -2.98 -14.34
CA GLN A 55 -5.05 -2.00 -13.37
C GLN A 55 -5.60 -2.68 -12.11
N SER A 56 -5.60 -1.97 -10.98
CA SER A 56 -6.21 -2.46 -9.75
C SER A 56 -7.67 -2.91 -9.98
N ARG A 57 -8.12 -3.94 -9.24
CA ARG A 57 -9.48 -4.49 -9.31
C ARG A 57 -9.84 -5.23 -10.61
N THR A 58 -8.85 -5.51 -11.47
CA THR A 58 -9.00 -6.40 -12.64
C THR A 58 -8.66 -7.87 -12.34
N GLY A 59 -8.59 -8.22 -11.04
CA GLY A 59 -8.25 -9.57 -10.57
C GLY A 59 -6.76 -9.74 -10.22
N THR A 60 -6.08 -8.64 -9.91
CA THR A 60 -4.66 -8.62 -9.51
C THR A 60 -4.37 -9.50 -8.30
N MET A 61 -5.29 -9.60 -7.33
CA MET A 61 -5.13 -10.47 -6.17
C MET A 61 -5.27 -11.96 -6.50
N ALA A 62 -6.22 -12.31 -7.38
CA ALA A 62 -6.36 -13.68 -7.86
C ALA A 62 -5.09 -14.10 -8.64
N LEU A 63 -4.56 -13.22 -9.48
CA LEU A 63 -3.27 -13.44 -10.14
C LEU A 63 -2.11 -13.53 -9.15
N PHE A 64 -2.06 -12.69 -8.12
CA PHE A 64 -1.04 -12.74 -7.06
C PHE A 64 -1.03 -14.11 -6.37
N MET A 65 -2.20 -14.63 -5.98
CA MET A 65 -2.31 -15.95 -5.37
C MET A 65 -1.93 -17.07 -6.34
N ALA A 66 -2.38 -16.98 -7.60
CA ALA A 66 -2.04 -17.95 -8.63
C ALA A 66 -0.52 -18.02 -8.84
N LEU A 67 0.16 -16.87 -8.87
CA LEU A 67 1.63 -16.81 -8.98
C LEU A 67 2.31 -17.44 -7.75
N LYS A 68 1.80 -17.22 -6.53
CA LYS A 68 2.32 -17.91 -5.33
C LYS A 68 2.19 -19.43 -5.44
N GLN A 69 1.02 -19.93 -5.88
CA GLN A 69 0.81 -21.37 -6.12
C GLN A 69 1.76 -21.92 -7.21
N LEU A 70 2.10 -21.13 -8.22
CA LEU A 70 3.08 -21.50 -9.27
C LEU A 70 4.55 -21.38 -8.81
N GLY A 71 4.79 -21.07 -7.54
CA GLY A 71 6.12 -20.98 -6.92
C GLY A 71 6.83 -19.64 -7.12
N TYR A 72 6.12 -18.59 -7.53
CA TYR A 72 6.66 -17.23 -7.54
C TYR A 72 6.58 -16.60 -6.15
N THR A 73 7.36 -15.54 -5.95
CA THR A 73 7.31 -14.62 -4.81
C THR A 73 6.89 -13.23 -5.31
N PRO A 74 5.61 -13.02 -5.61
CA PRO A 74 5.12 -11.75 -6.11
C PRO A 74 5.08 -10.66 -5.03
N TYR A 75 5.37 -9.43 -5.45
CA TYR A 75 5.06 -8.21 -4.72
C TYR A 75 3.65 -7.74 -5.05
N HIS A 76 2.91 -7.25 -4.04
CA HIS A 76 1.59 -6.62 -4.20
C HIS A 76 1.40 -5.50 -3.18
N MET A 77 0.41 -4.60 -3.35
CA MET A 77 0.13 -3.47 -2.43
C MET A 77 0.03 -3.89 -0.95
N SER A 78 -0.41 -5.12 -0.71
CA SER A 78 -0.49 -5.74 0.60
C SER A 78 0.85 -5.91 1.31
N THR A 79 1.94 -6.10 0.56
CA THR A 79 3.29 -6.37 1.06
C THR A 79 3.89 -5.22 1.90
N PRO A 80 3.77 -3.94 1.49
CA PRO A 80 4.13 -2.79 2.32
C PRO A 80 3.62 -2.74 3.76
N LEU A 81 2.49 -3.40 4.06
CA LEU A 81 1.83 -3.29 5.37
C LEU A 81 2.69 -3.78 6.54
N GLY A 82 3.70 -4.64 6.30
CA GLY A 82 4.64 -5.08 7.33
C GLY A 82 5.62 -3.99 7.79
N SER A 83 6.03 -3.07 6.90
CA SER A 83 6.91 -1.93 7.22
C SER A 83 6.41 -0.68 6.49
N PRO A 84 5.28 -0.11 6.93
CA PRO A 84 4.52 0.85 6.15
C PRO A 84 5.27 2.16 5.94
N LYS A 85 5.95 2.74 6.94
CA LYS A 85 6.66 4.02 6.75
C LYS A 85 7.82 3.87 5.79
N THR A 86 8.59 2.79 5.91
CA THR A 86 9.74 2.53 5.04
C THR A 86 9.27 2.33 3.59
N ASN A 87 8.36 1.38 3.33
CA ASN A 87 7.93 1.07 1.97
C ASN A 87 7.12 2.20 1.32
N LEU A 88 6.17 2.79 2.04
CA LEU A 88 5.38 3.91 1.51
C LEU A 88 6.23 5.16 1.32
N GLY A 89 7.25 5.38 2.16
CA GLY A 89 8.20 6.47 2.00
C GLY A 89 9.02 6.35 0.72
N LEU A 90 9.54 5.16 0.43
CA LEU A 90 10.28 4.87 -0.80
C LEU A 90 9.40 5.03 -2.05
N TRP A 91 8.20 4.43 -2.07
CA TRP A 91 7.30 4.59 -3.21
C TRP A 91 6.80 6.01 -3.39
N ARG A 92 6.60 6.75 -2.30
CA ARG A 92 6.28 8.18 -2.38
C ARG A 92 7.42 8.96 -3.05
N GLU A 93 8.67 8.70 -2.68
CA GLU A 93 9.83 9.32 -3.34
C GLU A 93 9.84 9.03 -4.86
N ALA A 94 9.55 7.80 -5.27
CA ALA A 94 9.42 7.44 -6.69
C ALA A 94 8.31 8.23 -7.40
N LEU A 95 7.14 8.34 -6.76
CA LEU A 95 5.98 9.06 -7.30
C LEU A 95 6.24 10.58 -7.36
N ASP A 96 6.87 11.14 -6.33
CA ASP A 96 7.31 12.54 -6.27
C ASP A 96 8.30 12.85 -7.41
N ALA A 97 9.23 11.95 -7.71
CA ALA A 97 10.15 12.08 -8.84
C ALA A 97 9.41 12.04 -10.19
N LYS A 98 8.57 11.01 -10.43
CA LYS A 98 7.89 10.81 -11.72
C LYS A 98 6.85 11.89 -12.04
N PHE A 99 5.95 12.18 -11.10
CA PHE A 99 4.77 13.01 -11.37
C PHE A 99 4.95 14.48 -10.97
N TYR A 100 5.93 14.80 -10.13
CA TYR A 100 6.11 16.16 -9.60
C TYR A 100 7.53 16.72 -9.84
N GLY A 101 8.40 15.98 -10.53
CA GLY A 101 9.77 16.42 -10.83
C GLY A 101 10.65 16.60 -9.58
N LYS A 102 10.29 15.96 -8.47
CA LYS A 102 11.01 16.09 -7.19
C LYS A 102 12.02 14.95 -7.06
N GLY A 103 13.24 15.19 -7.53
CA GLY A 103 14.36 14.26 -7.41
C GLY A 103 14.65 13.48 -8.69
N LYS A 104 15.49 12.45 -8.56
CA LYS A 104 15.94 11.61 -9.68
C LYS A 104 14.86 10.58 -10.03
N LEU A 105 14.54 10.46 -11.33
CA LEU A 105 13.68 9.40 -11.86
C LEU A 105 14.27 8.02 -11.54
N TRP A 106 13.41 7.10 -11.16
CA TRP A 106 13.81 5.74 -10.81
C TRP A 106 14.03 4.89 -12.05
N GLY A 107 15.04 4.02 -11.99
CA GLY A 107 15.30 2.99 -12.98
C GLY A 107 15.57 1.63 -12.33
N ARG A 108 16.23 0.74 -13.06
CA ARG A 108 16.53 -0.63 -12.60
C ARG A 108 17.23 -0.66 -11.24
N GLU A 109 18.19 0.23 -10.98
CA GLU A 109 18.91 0.27 -9.71
C GLU A 109 17.99 0.50 -8.51
N GLU A 110 17.08 1.46 -8.59
CA GLU A 110 16.12 1.74 -7.52
C GLU A 110 15.09 0.61 -7.37
N PHE A 111 14.57 0.07 -8.48
CA PHE A 111 13.63 -1.06 -8.45
C PHE A 111 14.26 -2.35 -7.93
N ASP A 112 15.54 -2.61 -8.23
CA ASP A 112 16.27 -3.77 -7.73
C ASP A 112 16.44 -3.75 -6.21
N LYS A 113 16.40 -2.56 -5.58
CA LYS A 113 16.39 -2.47 -4.12
C LYS A 113 15.01 -2.80 -3.55
N ILE A 114 13.95 -2.08 -3.97
CA ILE A 114 12.62 -2.22 -3.36
C ILE A 114 11.90 -3.52 -3.75
N LEU A 115 12.12 -4.01 -4.98
CA LEU A 115 11.56 -5.25 -5.49
C LEU A 115 12.55 -6.41 -5.42
N GLY A 116 13.72 -6.20 -4.82
CA GLY A 116 14.83 -7.14 -4.81
C GLY A 116 14.51 -8.54 -4.30
N PRO A 117 13.71 -8.68 -3.23
CA PRO A 117 13.28 -9.98 -2.71
C PRO A 117 12.20 -10.70 -3.54
N TYR A 118 11.64 -10.04 -4.56
CA TYR A 118 10.48 -10.51 -5.31
C TYR A 118 10.85 -10.81 -6.76
N ASP A 119 10.27 -11.86 -7.31
CA ASP A 119 10.48 -12.28 -8.71
C ASP A 119 9.27 -11.98 -9.61
N ALA A 120 8.20 -11.41 -9.04
CA ALA A 120 7.09 -10.84 -9.77
C ALA A 120 6.57 -9.60 -9.07
N VAL A 121 5.87 -8.71 -9.80
CA VAL A 121 5.27 -7.50 -9.22
C VAL A 121 3.89 -7.25 -9.81
N ALA A 122 2.92 -6.92 -8.96
CA ALA A 122 1.56 -6.63 -9.34
C ALA A 122 1.00 -5.45 -8.53
N ASP A 123 -0.01 -4.79 -9.08
CA ASP A 123 -0.80 -3.74 -8.43
C ASP A 123 -0.02 -2.45 -8.10
N LEU A 124 -0.75 -1.49 -7.53
CA LEU A 124 -0.18 -0.25 -7.04
C LEU A 124 0.85 -0.51 -5.93
N PRO A 125 1.87 0.36 -5.82
CA PRO A 125 2.16 1.52 -6.68
C PRO A 125 2.99 1.18 -7.93
N ALA A 126 3.45 -0.06 -8.10
CA ALA A 126 4.36 -0.43 -9.18
C ALA A 126 3.79 -0.18 -10.58
N ILE A 127 2.49 -0.43 -10.79
CA ILE A 127 1.83 -0.19 -12.09
C ILE A 127 1.82 1.28 -12.53
N CYS A 128 2.13 2.24 -11.65
CA CYS A 128 2.33 3.64 -12.06
C CYS A 128 3.64 3.87 -12.85
N PHE A 129 4.51 2.86 -12.90
CA PHE A 129 5.85 2.94 -13.50
C PHE A 129 6.00 1.99 -14.69
N VAL A 130 4.98 1.89 -15.56
CA VAL A 130 5.00 0.99 -16.73
C VAL A 130 6.23 1.22 -17.58
N GLU A 131 6.51 2.48 -17.95
CA GLU A 131 7.65 2.79 -18.82
C GLU A 131 8.97 2.41 -18.17
N GLU A 132 9.16 2.76 -16.90
CA GLU A 132 10.41 2.53 -16.19
C GLU A 132 10.61 1.05 -15.84
N LEU A 133 9.56 0.31 -15.50
CA LEU A 133 9.64 -1.13 -15.22
C LEU A 133 9.89 -1.93 -16.50
N VAL A 134 9.24 -1.56 -17.61
CA VAL A 134 9.47 -2.21 -18.91
C VAL A 134 10.88 -1.90 -19.43
N ALA A 135 11.34 -0.66 -19.31
CA ALA A 135 12.70 -0.28 -19.67
C ALA A 135 13.74 -0.92 -18.74
N ALA A 136 13.43 -1.02 -17.45
CA ALA A 136 14.29 -1.70 -16.49
C ALA A 136 14.40 -3.17 -16.86
N TYR A 137 13.30 -3.89 -17.09
CA TYR A 137 13.25 -5.33 -17.30
C TYR A 137 12.71 -5.71 -18.70
N PRO A 138 13.46 -5.44 -19.79
CA PRO A 138 12.97 -5.69 -21.15
C PRO A 138 12.80 -7.18 -21.48
N GLU A 139 13.49 -8.06 -20.77
CA GLU A 139 13.54 -9.50 -20.99
C GLU A 139 12.37 -10.28 -20.38
N VAL A 140 11.63 -9.67 -19.45
CA VAL A 140 10.67 -10.41 -18.61
C VAL A 140 9.30 -10.50 -19.27
N LYS A 141 8.58 -11.57 -18.93
CA LYS A 141 7.20 -11.77 -19.35
C LYS A 141 6.28 -10.74 -18.67
N VAL A 142 5.29 -10.26 -19.39
CA VAL A 142 4.32 -9.27 -18.91
C VAL A 142 2.93 -9.89 -18.95
N ILE A 143 2.19 -9.78 -17.86
CA ILE A 143 0.79 -10.17 -17.78
C ILE A 143 -0.04 -8.91 -17.56
N VAL A 144 -1.05 -8.72 -18.38
CA VAL A 144 -1.95 -7.58 -18.33
C VAL A 144 -3.34 -8.10 -18.03
N THR A 145 -3.74 -8.05 -16.76
CA THR A 145 -5.07 -8.52 -16.35
C THR A 145 -6.14 -7.61 -16.93
N GLN A 146 -7.18 -8.21 -17.49
CA GLN A 146 -8.30 -7.49 -18.07
C GLN A 146 -9.59 -7.81 -17.34
N ARG A 147 -10.42 -6.78 -17.26
CA ARG A 147 -11.83 -6.89 -16.92
C ARG A 147 -12.58 -6.08 -17.95
N ASP A 148 -13.83 -6.47 -18.22
CA ASP A 148 -14.74 -5.60 -18.95
C ASP A 148 -14.73 -4.20 -18.33
N VAL A 149 -14.37 -3.20 -19.13
CA VAL A 149 -14.19 -1.82 -18.71
C VAL A 149 -15.48 -1.25 -18.19
N ASP A 150 -16.60 -1.61 -18.85
CA ASP A 150 -17.91 -1.16 -18.43
C ASP A 150 -18.20 -1.71 -17.05
N SER A 151 -17.92 -3.00 -16.83
CA SER A 151 -18.01 -3.62 -15.51
C SER A 151 -17.13 -2.97 -14.43
N TRP A 152 -15.94 -2.49 -14.77
CA TRP A 152 -15.05 -1.77 -13.85
C TRP A 152 -15.54 -0.34 -13.57
N LEU A 153 -16.10 0.34 -14.58
CA LEU A 153 -16.46 1.76 -14.58
C LEU A 153 -17.95 2.03 -14.53
N ARG A 154 -18.79 1.03 -14.24
CA ARG A 154 -20.27 1.13 -14.26
C ARG A 154 -20.85 2.37 -13.54
N ASN A 155 -20.12 2.95 -12.59
CA ASN A 155 -20.53 4.13 -11.83
C ASN A 155 -19.93 5.47 -12.33
N PHE A 156 -19.10 5.44 -13.37
CA PHE A 156 -18.44 6.59 -13.96
C PHE A 156 -19.04 6.88 -15.34
N SER A 157 -19.24 8.16 -15.66
CA SER A 157 -19.67 8.55 -17.01
C SER A 157 -18.60 8.24 -18.06
N ASP A 158 -19.03 8.12 -19.31
CA ASP A 158 -18.13 7.87 -20.46
C ASP A 158 -17.00 8.91 -20.57
N LYS A 159 -17.26 10.14 -20.11
CA LYS A 159 -16.30 11.25 -20.11
C LYS A 159 -15.49 11.37 -18.82
N SER A 160 -15.55 10.39 -17.94
CA SER A 160 -14.81 10.48 -16.68
C SER A 160 -13.29 10.39 -16.93
N PRO A 161 -12.47 11.22 -16.25
CA PRO A 161 -11.02 11.09 -16.30
C PRO A 161 -10.52 9.70 -15.89
N ALA A 162 -11.25 9.02 -15.00
CA ALA A 162 -10.92 7.66 -14.59
C ALA A 162 -11.07 6.63 -15.73
N ARG A 163 -12.08 6.78 -16.59
CA ARG A 163 -12.26 5.94 -17.77
C ARG A 163 -11.16 6.16 -18.80
N GLN A 164 -10.83 7.43 -19.06
CA GLN A 164 -9.73 7.77 -19.96
C GLN A 164 -8.40 7.22 -19.44
N ALA A 165 -8.07 7.46 -18.17
CA ALA A 165 -6.84 6.96 -17.55
C ALA A 165 -6.74 5.43 -17.57
N PHE A 166 -7.89 4.73 -17.46
CA PHE A 166 -7.90 3.29 -17.67
C PHE A 166 -7.46 2.95 -19.08
N HIS A 167 -8.10 3.50 -20.12
CA HIS A 167 -7.74 3.20 -21.51
C HIS A 167 -6.28 3.57 -21.83
N ASP A 168 -5.85 4.76 -21.42
CA ASP A 168 -4.49 5.26 -21.63
C ASP A 168 -3.44 4.30 -21.04
N HIS A 169 -3.74 3.70 -19.87
CA HIS A 169 -2.85 2.73 -19.23
C HIS A 169 -2.66 1.47 -20.09
N TYR A 170 -3.73 0.87 -20.62
CA TYR A 170 -3.60 -0.33 -21.45
C TYR A 170 -2.98 -0.02 -22.81
N ASP A 171 -3.29 1.14 -23.39
CA ASP A 171 -2.66 1.59 -24.64
C ASP A 171 -1.16 1.82 -24.45
N LEU A 172 -0.75 2.37 -23.31
CA LEU A 172 0.65 2.50 -22.94
C LEU A 172 1.33 1.13 -22.84
N VAL A 173 0.74 0.19 -22.10
CA VAL A 173 1.32 -1.16 -21.95
C VAL A 173 1.45 -1.87 -23.30
N LYS A 174 0.41 -1.84 -24.14
CA LYS A 174 0.42 -2.45 -25.47
C LYS A 174 1.44 -1.82 -26.41
N ARG A 175 1.71 -0.52 -26.26
CA ARG A 175 2.74 0.19 -27.03
C ARG A 175 4.15 -0.18 -26.60
N MET A 176 4.36 -0.35 -25.29
CA MET A 176 5.69 -0.57 -24.70
C MET A 176 6.12 -2.04 -24.70
N VAL A 177 5.16 -2.97 -24.76
CA VAL A 177 5.40 -4.40 -24.59
C VAL A 177 5.07 -5.15 -25.88
N PRO A 178 6.07 -5.78 -26.55
CA PRO A 178 5.83 -6.65 -27.70
C PRO A 178 4.89 -7.82 -27.35
N SER A 179 4.02 -8.19 -28.28
CA SER A 179 3.02 -9.25 -28.12
C SER A 179 3.62 -10.59 -27.70
N GLU A 180 4.85 -10.89 -28.11
CA GLU A 180 5.52 -12.16 -27.89
C GLU A 180 5.82 -12.41 -26.41
N ARG A 181 5.98 -11.34 -25.63
CA ARG A 181 6.22 -11.42 -24.17
C ARG A 181 5.07 -10.83 -23.36
N MET A 182 3.90 -10.65 -23.96
CA MET A 182 2.71 -10.12 -23.29
C MET A 182 1.57 -11.14 -23.29
N LEU A 183 0.94 -11.32 -22.14
CA LEU A 183 -0.33 -12.03 -22.01
C LEU A 183 -1.42 -11.04 -21.58
N GLU A 184 -2.39 -10.80 -22.44
CA GLU A 184 -3.68 -10.23 -22.04
C GLU A 184 -4.48 -11.33 -21.34
N PHE A 185 -4.74 -11.20 -20.04
CA PHE A 185 -5.28 -12.28 -19.23
C PHE A 185 -6.60 -11.89 -18.56
N LYS A 186 -7.68 -12.63 -18.85
CA LYS A 186 -8.91 -12.55 -18.07
C LYS A 186 -8.86 -13.63 -17.01
N VAL A 187 -8.95 -13.24 -15.74
CA VAL A 187 -8.85 -14.17 -14.60
C VAL A 187 -9.87 -15.32 -14.67
N GLN A 188 -11.00 -15.12 -15.35
CA GLN A 188 -12.02 -16.14 -15.60
C GLN A 188 -11.53 -17.29 -16.49
N GLU A 189 -10.47 -17.09 -17.27
CA GLU A 189 -9.86 -18.12 -18.12
C GLU A 189 -9.05 -19.14 -17.31
N GLY A 190 -8.74 -18.84 -16.05
CA GLY A 190 -8.10 -19.75 -15.12
C GLY A 190 -6.66 -20.14 -15.49
N TRP A 191 -6.28 -21.38 -15.17
CA TRP A 191 -4.89 -21.84 -15.27
C TRP A 191 -4.37 -21.95 -16.71
N GLY A 192 -5.21 -22.32 -17.67
CA GLY A 192 -4.78 -22.71 -19.02
C GLY A 192 -3.85 -21.69 -19.71
N PRO A 193 -4.32 -20.47 -20.00
CA PRO A 193 -3.47 -19.47 -20.66
C PRO A 193 -2.33 -18.98 -19.77
N LEU A 194 -2.55 -18.89 -18.45
CA LEU A 194 -1.51 -18.44 -17.50
C LEU A 194 -0.33 -19.40 -17.45
N CYS A 195 -0.59 -20.69 -17.21
CA CYS A 195 0.44 -21.72 -17.12
C CYS A 195 1.15 -21.93 -18.46
N LYS A 196 0.42 -21.93 -19.58
CA LYS A 196 1.00 -21.98 -20.92
C LYS A 196 1.97 -20.83 -21.16
N PHE A 197 1.55 -19.60 -20.83
CA PHE A 197 2.40 -18.43 -21.03
C PHE A 197 3.61 -18.40 -20.11
N LEU A 198 3.50 -18.93 -18.89
CA LEU A 198 4.58 -18.95 -17.90
C LEU A 198 5.49 -20.20 -17.99
N ASP A 199 5.24 -21.10 -18.95
CA ASP A 199 5.90 -22.40 -19.06
C ASP A 199 5.84 -23.21 -17.76
N LYS A 200 4.62 -23.34 -17.21
CA LYS A 200 4.32 -24.05 -15.97
C LYS A 200 3.31 -25.16 -16.19
N GLU A 201 3.37 -26.18 -15.36
CA GLU A 201 2.32 -27.18 -15.28
C GLU A 201 1.06 -26.57 -14.63
N ILE A 202 -0.10 -27.08 -15.02
CA ILE A 202 -1.38 -26.69 -14.41
C ILE A 202 -1.47 -27.38 -13.03
N PRO A 203 -1.65 -26.62 -11.93
CA PRO A 203 -1.87 -27.20 -10.61
C PRO A 203 -3.17 -28.02 -10.57
N GLY A 204 -3.22 -29.03 -9.70
CA GLY A 204 -4.45 -29.81 -9.46
C GLY A 204 -5.54 -29.04 -8.69
N GLU A 205 -5.22 -27.85 -8.16
CA GLU A 205 -6.14 -26.99 -7.40
C GLU A 205 -6.98 -26.09 -8.30
N GLU A 206 -8.15 -25.65 -7.81
CA GLU A 206 -8.93 -24.63 -8.52
C GLU A 206 -8.18 -23.29 -8.61
N PHE A 207 -8.41 -22.57 -9.71
CA PHE A 207 -7.86 -21.23 -9.86
C PHE A 207 -8.41 -20.28 -8.76
N PRO A 208 -7.56 -19.49 -8.09
CA PRO A 208 -7.99 -18.60 -7.01
C PRO A 208 -9.11 -17.62 -7.40
N LYS A 209 -10.22 -17.63 -6.67
CA LYS A 209 -11.37 -16.73 -6.87
C LYS A 209 -11.49 -15.72 -5.73
N LEU A 210 -10.52 -14.81 -5.60
CA LEU A 210 -10.60 -13.78 -4.57
C LEU A 210 -11.31 -12.52 -5.09
N ASN A 211 -12.44 -12.17 -4.47
CA ASN A 211 -13.13 -10.92 -4.75
C ASN A 211 -12.58 -9.85 -3.82
N ASP A 212 -11.69 -9.01 -4.35
CA ASP A 212 -11.06 -7.92 -3.61
C ASP A 212 -12.08 -6.99 -2.91
N SER A 213 -13.38 -6.99 -3.25
CA SER A 213 -14.35 -6.04 -2.70
C SER A 213 -14.65 -6.28 -1.22
N LYS A 214 -14.98 -7.51 -0.82
CA LYS A 214 -15.41 -7.77 0.56
C LYS A 214 -14.26 -7.62 1.56
N GLN A 215 -13.07 -8.09 1.19
CA GLN A 215 -11.90 -8.02 2.06
C GLN A 215 -11.22 -6.65 2.05
N PHE A 216 -11.17 -5.91 0.92
CA PHE A 216 -10.78 -4.48 0.99
C PHE A 216 -11.77 -3.66 1.79
N VAL A 217 -13.09 -3.89 1.66
CA VAL A 217 -14.06 -3.14 2.48
C VAL A 217 -13.83 -3.41 3.96
N LEU A 218 -13.55 -4.66 4.35
CA LEU A 218 -13.21 -5.00 5.73
C LEU A 218 -11.88 -4.36 6.18
N ALA A 219 -10.81 -4.51 5.41
CA ALA A 219 -9.48 -3.98 5.74
C ALA A 219 -9.43 -2.45 5.71
N HIS A 220 -10.14 -1.81 4.78
CA HIS A 220 -10.32 -0.36 4.70
C HIS A 220 -11.16 0.15 5.85
N SER A 221 -12.26 -0.51 6.20
CA SER A 221 -13.08 -0.16 7.38
C SER A 221 -12.27 -0.30 8.66
N LEU A 222 -11.45 -1.35 8.78
CA LEU A 222 -10.57 -1.58 9.92
C LEU A 222 -9.44 -0.55 9.98
N MET A 223 -8.78 -0.23 8.86
CA MET A 223 -7.78 0.84 8.77
C MET A 223 -8.37 2.21 9.10
N TRP A 224 -9.58 2.51 8.62
CA TRP A 224 -10.31 3.73 8.97
C TRP A 224 -10.60 3.79 10.47
N TRP A 225 -11.03 2.69 11.07
CA TRP A 225 -11.26 2.60 12.51
C TRP A 225 -9.97 2.79 13.32
N ILE A 226 -8.85 2.20 12.89
CA ILE A 226 -7.53 2.39 13.51
C ILE A 226 -7.07 3.85 13.37
N ALA A 227 -7.24 4.46 12.20
CA ALA A 227 -6.90 5.86 11.95
C ALA A 227 -7.77 6.81 12.78
N PHE A 228 -9.08 6.54 12.86
CA PHE A 228 -10.03 7.27 13.69
C PHE A 228 -9.68 7.16 15.18
N ALA A 229 -9.42 5.95 15.69
CA ALA A 229 -9.00 5.73 17.09
C ALA A 229 -7.70 6.50 17.43
N LYS A 230 -6.72 6.54 16.51
CA LYS A 230 -5.49 7.32 16.67
C LYS A 230 -5.73 8.84 16.64
N MET A 231 -6.73 9.31 15.90
CA MET A 231 -7.13 10.73 15.83
C MET A 231 -7.83 11.18 17.12
N VAL A 232 -8.75 10.38 17.64
CA VAL A 232 -9.44 10.62 18.91
C VAL A 232 -8.45 10.59 20.09
N GLY A 233 -7.50 9.65 20.10
CA GLY A 233 -6.47 9.57 21.16
C GLY A 233 -5.57 10.81 21.27
N LYS A 234 -5.22 11.45 20.14
CA LYS A 234 -4.43 12.70 20.14
C LYS A 234 -5.25 13.94 20.51
N ALA A 235 -6.52 14.00 20.09
CA ALA A 235 -7.40 15.12 20.39
C ALA A 235 -7.82 15.16 21.88
N SER A 236 -8.01 14.00 22.50
CA SER A 236 -8.42 13.88 23.91
C SER A 236 -7.32 14.23 24.93
N PHE A 237 -6.04 14.12 24.55
CA PHE A 237 -4.93 14.45 25.46
C PHE A 237 -4.69 15.98 25.56
N MET A 238 -4.84 16.72 24.46
CA MET A 238 -4.66 18.19 24.49
C MET A 238 -5.78 18.92 25.22
N THR A 239 -7.03 18.46 25.12
CA THR A 239 -8.17 19.06 25.82
C THR A 239 -8.14 18.81 27.33
N ALA A 240 -7.70 17.62 27.75
CA ALA A 240 -7.61 17.26 29.17
C ALA A 240 -6.59 18.11 29.95
N VAL A 241 -5.42 18.40 29.35
CA VAL A 241 -4.38 19.22 30.01
C VAL A 241 -4.83 20.68 30.17
N SER A 242 -5.50 21.26 29.17
CA SER A 242 -6.04 22.62 29.27
C SER A 242 -7.14 22.79 30.33
N GLY A 243 -8.01 21.78 30.50
CA GLY A 243 -9.09 21.81 31.48
C GLY A 243 -8.61 21.77 32.93
N VAL A 244 -7.55 21.00 33.20
CA VAL A 244 -6.95 20.91 34.54
C VAL A 244 -6.27 22.23 34.94
N ILE A 245 -5.52 22.87 34.02
CA ILE A 245 -4.85 24.16 34.29
C ILE A 245 -5.87 25.27 34.56
N ALA A 246 -6.95 25.35 33.76
CA ALA A 246 -8.02 26.34 33.96
C ALA A 246 -8.73 26.15 35.32
N SER A 247 -8.96 24.90 35.73
CA SER A 247 -9.60 24.56 37.01
C SER A 247 -8.72 24.94 38.20
N VAL A 248 -7.42 24.69 38.13
CA VAL A 248 -6.46 25.08 39.18
C VAL A 248 -6.38 26.61 39.30
N PHE A 249 -6.37 27.33 38.17
CA PHE A 249 -6.34 28.79 38.17
C PHE A 249 -7.62 29.41 38.74
N ALA A 250 -8.78 28.84 38.44
CA ALA A 250 -10.07 29.26 38.99
C ALA A 250 -10.14 29.05 40.52
N ILE A 251 -9.66 27.91 41.01
CA ILE A 251 -9.58 27.61 42.46
C ILE A 251 -8.63 28.60 43.16
N TRP A 252 -7.49 28.91 42.55
CA TRP A 252 -6.55 29.89 43.09
C TRP A 252 -7.15 31.30 43.15
N ARG A 253 -7.83 31.75 42.09
CA ARG A 253 -8.54 33.04 42.08
C ARG A 253 -9.63 33.12 43.15
N LEU A 254 -10.42 32.05 43.33
CA LEU A 254 -11.48 32.03 44.32
C LEU A 254 -10.91 32.12 45.74
N LYS A 255 -9.84 31.36 46.05
CA LYS A 255 -9.14 31.44 47.34
C LYS A 255 -8.54 32.82 47.58
N TYR A 256 -8.00 33.45 46.54
CA TYR A 256 -7.42 34.79 46.64
C TYR A 256 -8.49 35.86 46.88
N ALA A 257 -9.62 35.79 46.17
CA ALA A 257 -10.77 36.68 46.35
C ALA A 257 -11.37 36.57 47.77
N VAL A 258 -11.53 35.35 48.29
CA VAL A 258 -12.00 35.12 49.66
C VAL A 258 -11.02 35.70 50.69
N LYS A 259 -9.71 35.55 50.49
CA LYS A 259 -8.70 36.17 51.36
C LYS A 259 -8.75 37.70 51.34
N ILE A 260 -8.91 38.31 50.17
CA ILE A 260 -9.05 39.77 50.04
C ILE A 260 -10.33 40.23 50.74
N ALA A 261 -11.47 39.57 50.49
CA ALA A 261 -12.74 39.92 51.14
C ALA A 261 -12.65 39.80 52.67
N ALA A 262 -11.94 38.78 53.18
CA ALA A 262 -11.70 38.63 54.61
C ALA A 262 -10.75 39.72 55.18
N MET A 263 -9.74 40.16 54.43
CA MET A 263 -8.86 41.27 54.83
C MET A 263 -9.54 42.64 54.79
N LEU A 264 -10.50 42.85 53.89
CA LEU A 264 -11.22 44.13 53.74
C LEU A 264 -12.41 44.26 54.71
N ARG A 265 -12.90 43.14 55.26
CA ARG A 265 -14.03 43.11 56.21
C ARG A 265 -13.87 44.05 57.41
N PRO A 266 -12.72 44.11 58.10
CA PRO A 266 -12.51 45.03 59.23
C PRO A 266 -12.40 46.50 58.80
N ILE A 267 -12.08 46.78 57.53
CA ILE A 267 -11.97 48.16 56.99
C ILE A 267 -13.36 48.72 56.66
N ALA A 268 -14.29 47.86 56.22
CA ALA A 268 -15.68 48.24 55.96
C ALA A 268 -16.51 48.48 57.24
N ASP A 269 -16.12 47.86 58.37
CA ASP A 269 -16.77 48.04 59.68
C ASP A 269 -16.25 49.28 60.44
N LEU A 270 -15.31 50.05 59.85
CA LEU A 270 -14.70 51.26 60.42
C LEU A 270 -15.14 52.58 59.74
N SER A 271 -16.12 52.54 58.84
CA SER A 271 -16.70 53.71 58.14
C SER A 271 -18.14 54.00 58.55
#